data_AF-A0A8H3D3B0-F1
#
_entry.id   AF-A0A8H3D3B0-F1
#
_cell.length_a   1.000
_cell.length_b   1.000
_cell.length_c   1.000
_cell.angle_alpha   90.00
_cell.angle_beta   90.00
_cell.angle_gamma   90.00
#
_symmetry.space_group_name_H-M   'P 1'
#
loop_
_entity.id
_entity.type
_entity.pdbx_description
1 polymer ?
#
loop_
_entity_poly.entity_id
_entity_poly.type
_entity_poly.pdbx_seq_one_letter_code
_entity_poly.pdbx_strand_id
1 'polypeptide(L)'
;MRDPTKQESETAFKALRSFNKHCFDCRARNPTWASVTLGVFICMDCSNVHRNMGVHLSLVRSTNLDAWPLAQLRTMKVGGNQSAFDFYTRYGGASLLSSGDPRVKYQGPIADAYKDELYKRTMEDAARFPHGIFVEGYAYIYPPSSHAGIPITGTHTSARIASEDPDGSIQQSLLKTPVSVFGESITVKKWHDRSSGGNVSRRK
;
A
#
# COMPACT_ATOMS: atom_id res chain seq x y z
N MET A 1 12.40 15.16 8.09
CA MET A 1 12.08 13.73 7.89
C MET A 1 13.28 13.08 7.20
N ARG A 2 13.68 11.88 7.59
CA ARG A 2 14.83 11.18 6.98
C ARG A 2 14.40 10.56 5.65
N ASP A 3 15.27 10.66 4.65
CA ASP A 3 15.09 9.93 3.39
C ASP A 3 15.43 8.45 3.55
N PRO A 4 14.70 7.55 2.86
CA PRO A 4 14.94 6.11 2.92
C PRO A 4 16.33 5.77 2.39
N THR A 5 16.90 4.69 2.93
CA THR A 5 18.10 4.10 2.37
C THR A 5 17.81 3.48 0.99
N LYS A 6 18.88 3.13 0.28
CA LYS A 6 18.77 2.43 -0.99
C LYS A 6 18.02 1.09 -0.86
N GLN A 7 18.36 0.27 0.14
CA GLN A 7 17.75 -1.04 0.36
C GLN A 7 16.24 -0.95 0.65
N GLU A 8 15.84 0.09 1.38
CA GLU A 8 14.44 0.37 1.69
C GLU A 8 13.68 0.81 0.44
N SER A 9 14.25 1.73 -0.32
CA SER A 9 13.68 2.16 -1.60
C SER A 9 13.53 0.99 -2.57
N GLU A 10 14.54 0.12 -2.67
CA GLU A 10 14.50 -1.10 -3.49
C GLU A 10 13.40 -2.07 -3.05
N THR A 11 13.20 -2.24 -1.75
CA THR A 11 12.14 -3.09 -1.19
C THR A 11 10.76 -2.53 -1.56
N ALA A 12 10.56 -1.22 -1.41
CA ALA A 12 9.33 -0.55 -1.84
C ALA A 12 9.09 -0.73 -3.35
N PHE A 13 10.10 -0.50 -4.19
CA PHE A 13 9.94 -0.65 -5.64
C PHE A 13 9.77 -2.10 -6.09
N LYS A 14 10.28 -3.08 -5.35
CA LYS A 14 9.97 -4.49 -5.60
C LYS A 14 8.47 -4.76 -5.43
N ALA A 15 7.87 -4.21 -4.38
CA ALA A 15 6.44 -4.27 -4.14
C ALA A 15 5.64 -3.54 -5.22
N LEU A 16 5.95 -2.28 -5.47
CA LEU A 16 5.20 -1.44 -6.42
C LEU A 16 5.27 -1.98 -7.86
N ARG A 17 6.42 -2.51 -8.30
CA ARG A 17 6.54 -3.09 -9.65
C ARG A 17 5.75 -4.38 -9.86
N SER A 18 5.36 -5.08 -8.79
CA SER A 18 4.54 -6.29 -8.90
C SER A 18 3.17 -6.01 -9.55
N PHE A 19 2.65 -4.79 -9.40
CA PHE A 19 1.39 -4.33 -10.00
C PHE A 19 1.61 -3.35 -11.19
N ASN A 20 2.84 -2.93 -11.45
CA ASN A 20 3.21 -1.98 -12.51
C ASN A 20 4.11 -2.63 -13.57
N LYS A 21 3.62 -3.71 -14.19
CA LYS A 21 4.42 -4.60 -15.07
C LYS A 21 4.67 -4.07 -16.48
N HIS A 22 3.98 -2.99 -16.88
CA HIS A 22 4.04 -2.43 -18.23
C HIS A 22 4.29 -0.94 -18.17
N CYS A 23 5.20 -0.45 -19.03
CA CYS A 23 5.45 0.96 -19.25
C CYS A 23 4.12 1.70 -19.52
N PHE A 24 3.93 2.83 -18.84
CA PHE A 24 2.75 3.66 -19.00
C PHE A 24 2.59 4.17 -20.44
N ASP A 25 3.69 4.52 -21.11
CA ASP A 25 3.62 5.16 -22.43
C ASP A 25 3.56 4.17 -23.59
N CYS A 26 4.41 3.14 -23.58
CA CYS A 26 4.61 2.22 -24.72
C CYS A 26 4.26 0.75 -24.43
N ARG A 27 3.80 0.42 -23.22
CA ARG A 27 3.45 -0.94 -22.76
C ARG A 27 4.59 -1.97 -22.73
N ALA A 28 5.83 -1.56 -23.00
CA ALA A 28 7.03 -2.40 -22.80
C ALA A 28 7.05 -3.01 -21.39
N ARG A 29 7.49 -4.26 -21.29
CA ARG A 29 7.44 -5.04 -20.03
C ARG A 29 8.52 -4.58 -19.03
N ASN A 30 8.23 -4.79 -17.75
CA ASN A 30 9.16 -4.61 -16.63
C ASN A 30 9.83 -3.23 -16.59
N PRO A 31 9.04 -2.13 -16.53
CA PRO A 31 9.61 -0.79 -16.40
C PRO A 31 10.45 -0.64 -15.12
N THR A 32 11.65 -0.08 -15.25
CA THR A 32 12.61 0.18 -14.16
C THR A 32 12.91 1.67 -13.99
N TRP A 33 12.16 2.51 -14.70
CA TRP A 33 12.21 3.95 -14.62
C TRP A 33 10.84 4.48 -14.21
N ALA A 34 10.79 5.70 -13.72
CA ALA A 34 9.57 6.32 -13.26
C ALA A 34 9.53 7.81 -13.63
N SER A 35 8.33 8.30 -13.91
CA SER A 35 8.00 9.72 -13.86
C SER A 35 7.33 10.01 -12.53
N VAL A 36 8.02 10.72 -11.65
CA VAL A 36 7.50 11.09 -10.32
C VAL A 36 6.32 12.05 -10.47
N THR A 37 6.32 12.91 -11.50
CA THR A 37 5.28 13.91 -11.74
C THR A 37 3.88 13.31 -11.79
N LEU A 38 3.71 12.15 -12.45
CA LEU A 38 2.44 11.43 -12.49
C LEU A 38 2.44 10.15 -11.64
N GLY A 39 3.51 9.87 -10.90
CA GLY A 39 3.62 8.64 -10.10
C GLY A 39 3.56 7.36 -10.94
N VAL A 40 4.08 7.35 -12.17
CA VAL A 40 3.99 6.23 -13.13
C VAL A 40 5.35 5.60 -13.45
N PHE A 41 5.33 4.32 -13.82
CA PHE A 41 6.49 3.54 -14.25
C PHE A 41 6.60 3.52 -15.78
N ILE A 42 7.80 3.81 -16.27
CA ILE A 42 8.14 3.91 -17.68
C ILE A 42 9.37 3.04 -18.00
N CYS A 43 9.54 2.64 -19.26
CA CYS A 43 10.74 1.91 -19.68
C CYS A 43 11.93 2.86 -19.85
N MET A 44 13.12 2.30 -20.08
CA MET A 44 14.35 3.07 -20.30
C MET A 44 14.23 3.99 -21.53
N ASP A 45 13.65 3.53 -22.63
CA ASP A 45 13.51 4.33 -23.84
C ASP A 45 12.58 5.52 -23.64
N CYS A 46 11.40 5.29 -23.02
CA CYS A 46 10.49 6.37 -22.65
C CYS A 46 11.15 7.33 -21.66
N SER A 47 11.98 6.85 -20.72
CA SER A 47 12.72 7.72 -19.82
C SER A 47 13.63 8.70 -20.57
N ASN A 48 14.23 8.29 -21.69
CA ASN A 48 15.06 9.18 -22.53
C ASN A 48 14.21 10.23 -23.23
N VAL A 49 13.04 9.86 -23.75
CA VAL A 49 12.08 10.82 -24.33
C VAL A 49 11.65 11.84 -23.28
N HIS A 50 11.38 11.39 -22.06
CA HIS A 50 10.95 12.23 -20.95
C HIS A 50 12.00 13.25 -20.52
N ARG A 51 13.28 12.89 -20.57
CA ARG A 51 14.39 13.83 -20.27
C ARG A 51 14.37 15.03 -21.23
N ASN A 52 14.00 14.82 -22.49
CA ASN A 52 13.90 15.87 -23.50
C ASN A 52 12.65 16.77 -23.33
N MET A 53 11.67 16.35 -22.53
CA MET A 53 10.50 17.19 -22.21
C MET A 53 10.79 18.22 -21.11
N GLY A 54 11.78 17.96 -20.26
CA GLY A 54 12.14 18.81 -19.13
C GLY A 54 11.42 18.44 -17.83
N VAL A 55 12.08 18.79 -16.72
CA VAL A 55 11.68 18.38 -15.36
C VAL A 55 10.31 18.91 -14.91
N HIS A 56 9.89 20.06 -15.45
CA HIS A 56 8.58 20.67 -15.17
C HIS A 56 7.42 19.85 -15.74
N LEU A 57 7.65 19.09 -16.82
CA LEU A 57 6.67 18.15 -17.39
C LEU A 57 6.82 16.75 -16.82
N SER A 58 8.05 16.27 -16.68
CA SER A 58 8.31 14.94 -16.13
C SER A 58 9.63 14.89 -15.36
N LEU A 59 9.54 14.73 -14.04
CA LEU A 59 10.68 14.41 -13.20
C LEU A 59 11.00 12.91 -13.29
N VAL A 60 12.05 12.57 -14.04
CA VAL A 60 12.47 11.18 -14.30
C VAL A 60 13.45 10.68 -13.25
N ARG A 61 13.23 9.47 -12.73
CA ARG A 61 14.13 8.76 -11.80
C ARG A 61 14.20 7.26 -12.14
N SER A 62 15.35 6.64 -11.94
CA SER A 62 15.52 5.19 -11.98
C SER A 62 15.10 4.56 -10.66
N THR A 63 14.34 3.48 -10.70
CA THR A 63 13.93 2.75 -9.49
C THR A 63 15.07 1.91 -8.89
N ASN A 64 16.15 1.68 -9.64
CA ASN A 64 17.26 0.82 -9.24
C ASN A 64 18.56 1.60 -9.00
N LEU A 65 18.76 2.71 -9.72
CA LEU A 65 20.04 3.43 -9.74
C LEU A 65 20.04 4.68 -8.85
N ASP A 66 18.89 5.33 -8.69
CA ASP A 66 18.81 6.61 -7.97
C ASP A 66 18.52 6.44 -6.48
N ALA A 67 18.97 7.41 -5.69
CA ALA A 67 18.45 7.63 -4.34
C ALA A 67 17.09 8.33 -4.42
N TRP A 68 16.16 7.93 -3.56
CA TRP A 68 14.78 8.39 -3.59
C TRP A 68 14.42 9.16 -2.32
N PRO A 69 14.06 10.45 -2.45
CA PRO A 69 13.47 11.19 -1.34
C PRO A 69 12.15 10.54 -0.91
N LEU A 70 11.86 10.54 0.40
CA LEU A 70 10.67 9.87 0.94
C LEU A 70 9.38 10.40 0.30
N ALA A 71 9.29 11.72 0.09
CA ALA A 71 8.14 12.34 -0.55
C ALA A 71 7.90 11.82 -1.98
N GLN A 72 8.96 11.60 -2.76
CA GLN A 72 8.85 11.08 -4.12
C GLN A 72 8.45 9.61 -4.12
N LEU A 73 8.99 8.83 -3.18
CA LEU A 73 8.63 7.43 -3.02
C LEU A 73 7.15 7.27 -2.61
N ARG A 74 6.62 8.16 -1.77
CA ARG A 74 5.17 8.22 -1.45
C ARG A 74 4.33 8.51 -2.68
N THR A 75 4.72 9.49 -3.50
CA THR A 75 4.05 9.78 -4.76
C THR A 75 3.97 8.55 -5.67
N MET A 76 5.04 7.76 -5.75
CA MET A 76 5.02 6.49 -6.49
C MET A 76 4.11 5.44 -5.87
N LYS A 77 3.99 5.40 -4.54
CA LYS A 77 3.10 4.48 -3.82
C LYS A 77 1.62 4.81 -4.06
N VAL A 78 1.23 6.08 -3.94
CA VAL A 78 -0.19 6.48 -4.05
C VAL A 78 -0.65 6.69 -5.49
N GLY A 79 0.29 6.72 -6.44
CA GLY A 79 0.03 6.74 -7.87
C GLY A 79 -0.09 5.33 -8.46
N GLY A 80 0.80 5.00 -9.39
CA GLY A 80 0.78 3.77 -10.17
C GLY A 80 0.11 3.93 -11.53
N ASN A 81 0.47 3.02 -12.45
CA ASN A 81 0.07 3.08 -13.85
C ASN A 81 -1.43 2.90 -14.03
N GLN A 82 -2.04 1.99 -13.24
CA GLN A 82 -3.48 1.78 -13.30
C GLN A 82 -4.24 2.99 -12.74
N SER A 83 -3.80 3.56 -11.61
CA SER A 83 -4.41 4.77 -11.05
C SER A 83 -4.42 5.92 -12.06
N ALA A 84 -3.29 6.16 -12.73
CA ALA A 84 -3.20 7.18 -13.77
C ALA A 84 -4.12 6.86 -14.96
N PHE A 85 -4.11 5.62 -15.44
CA PHE A 85 -4.97 5.18 -16.53
C PHE A 85 -6.46 5.39 -16.22
N ASP A 86 -6.90 4.99 -15.03
CA ASP A 86 -8.29 5.11 -14.59
C ASP A 86 -8.71 6.57 -14.43
N PHE A 87 -7.82 7.40 -13.89
CA PHE A 87 -8.05 8.85 -13.78
C PHE A 87 -8.24 9.45 -15.17
N TYR A 88 -7.28 9.25 -16.08
CA TYR A 88 -7.39 9.78 -17.44
C TYR A 88 -8.66 9.31 -18.15
N THR A 89 -9.01 8.03 -18.02
CA THR A 89 -10.22 7.48 -18.62
C THR A 89 -11.48 8.14 -18.08
N ARG A 90 -11.59 8.33 -16.76
CA ARG A 90 -12.74 8.96 -16.10
C ARG A 90 -12.94 10.41 -16.51
N TYR A 91 -11.85 11.13 -16.76
CA TYR A 91 -11.87 12.56 -17.13
C TYR A 91 -11.90 12.79 -18.66
N GLY A 92 -12.22 11.76 -19.46
CA GLY A 92 -12.34 11.88 -20.92
C GLY A 92 -11.01 11.93 -21.68
N GLY A 93 -9.89 11.62 -21.02
CA GLY A 93 -8.53 11.62 -21.57
C GLY A 93 -8.09 10.28 -22.17
N ALA A 94 -9.02 9.35 -22.43
CA ALA A 94 -8.69 8.02 -22.95
C ALA A 94 -7.94 8.07 -24.30
N SER A 95 -8.28 9.03 -25.17
CA SER A 95 -7.58 9.24 -26.45
C SER A 95 -6.12 9.70 -26.25
N LEU A 96 -5.84 10.47 -25.20
CA LEU A 96 -4.49 10.94 -24.88
C LEU A 96 -3.57 9.77 -24.50
N LEU A 97 -4.10 8.79 -23.77
CA LEU A 97 -3.34 7.60 -23.32
C LEU A 97 -2.85 6.75 -24.50
N SER A 98 -3.58 6.75 -25.61
CA SER A 98 -3.25 6.02 -26.84
C SER A 98 -2.28 6.78 -27.75
N SER A 99 -1.97 8.04 -27.45
CA SER A 99 -1.02 8.84 -28.23
C SER A 99 0.40 8.28 -28.13
N GLY A 100 1.11 8.30 -29.26
CA GLY A 100 2.55 8.02 -29.31
C GLY A 100 3.41 9.19 -28.81
N ASP A 101 2.88 10.41 -28.79
CA ASP A 101 3.56 11.57 -28.19
C ASP A 101 3.30 11.56 -26.68
N PRO A 102 4.32 11.38 -25.82
CA PRO A 102 4.12 11.43 -24.38
C PRO A 102 3.69 12.82 -23.90
N ARG A 103 4.05 13.93 -24.56
CA ARG A 103 3.74 15.28 -24.06
C ARG A 103 2.26 15.47 -23.77
N VAL A 104 1.39 14.95 -24.65
CA VAL A 104 -0.08 15.07 -24.49
C VAL A 104 -0.61 14.35 -23.24
N LYS A 105 0.15 13.40 -22.69
CA LYS A 105 -0.18 12.68 -21.44
C LYS A 105 0.39 13.36 -20.19
N TYR A 106 1.24 14.38 -20.32
CA TYR A 106 1.91 15.02 -19.16
C TYR A 106 1.63 16.54 -19.08
N GLN A 107 0.96 17.08 -20.09
CA GLN A 107 0.53 18.47 -20.15
C GLN A 107 -0.98 18.59 -20.35
N GLY A 108 -1.53 19.73 -19.93
CA GLY A 108 -2.92 20.08 -20.14
C GLY A 108 -3.83 19.74 -18.97
N PRO A 109 -5.13 20.07 -19.08
CA PRO A 109 -6.03 20.13 -17.93
C PRO A 109 -6.17 18.80 -17.16
N ILE A 110 -6.21 17.68 -17.86
CA ILE A 110 -6.32 16.34 -17.23
C ILE A 110 -5.03 15.98 -16.50
N ALA A 111 -3.87 16.32 -17.08
CA ALA A 111 -2.58 16.09 -16.45
C ALA A 111 -2.43 16.92 -15.18
N ASP A 112 -2.83 18.19 -15.23
CA ASP A 112 -2.74 19.09 -14.08
C ASP A 112 -3.71 18.68 -12.97
N ALA A 113 -4.95 18.30 -13.33
CA ALA A 113 -5.91 17.74 -12.38
C ALA A 113 -5.38 16.45 -11.71
N TYR A 114 -4.68 15.59 -12.46
CA TYR A 114 -4.10 14.38 -11.89
C TYR A 114 -2.89 14.68 -10.99
N LYS A 115 -2.07 15.67 -11.33
CA LYS A 115 -0.96 16.13 -10.46
C LYS A 115 -1.49 16.66 -9.13
N ASP A 116 -2.56 17.45 -9.16
CA ASP A 116 -3.22 17.98 -7.95
C ASP A 116 -3.82 16.86 -7.09
N GLU A 117 -4.50 15.90 -7.71
CA GLU A 117 -5.04 14.73 -7.04
C GLU A 117 -3.91 13.90 -6.39
N LEU A 118 -2.82 13.67 -7.12
CA LEU A 118 -1.69 12.90 -6.64
C LEU A 118 -0.98 13.61 -5.47
N TYR A 119 -0.86 14.93 -5.53
CA TYR A 119 -0.32 15.73 -4.43
C TYR A 119 -1.15 15.57 -3.15
N LYS A 120 -2.49 15.65 -3.25
CA LYS A 120 -3.39 15.44 -2.10
C LYS A 120 -3.19 14.06 -1.47
N ARG A 121 -3.18 13.00 -2.29
CA ARG A 121 -2.95 11.63 -1.81
C ARG A 121 -1.59 11.46 -1.15
N THR A 122 -0.55 12.10 -1.68
CA THR A 122 0.79 12.08 -1.08
C THR A 122 0.80 12.77 0.29
N MET A 123 0.06 13.88 0.45
CA MET A 123 -0.07 14.57 1.75
C MET A 123 -0.85 13.75 2.76
N GLU A 124 -1.95 13.11 2.35
CA GLU A 124 -2.73 12.21 3.21
C GLU A 124 -1.88 11.00 3.67
N ASP A 125 -1.10 10.42 2.77
CA ASP A 125 -0.17 9.34 3.11
C ASP A 125 0.92 9.79 4.08
N ALA A 126 1.47 10.99 3.86
CA ALA A 126 2.45 11.60 4.75
C ALA A 126 1.89 11.85 6.15
N ALA A 127 0.64 12.31 6.26
CA ALA A 127 -0.05 12.49 7.53
C ALA A 127 -0.32 11.15 8.24
N ARG A 128 -0.69 10.11 7.48
CA ARG A 128 -0.99 8.78 8.03
C ARG A 128 0.24 8.02 8.49
N PHE A 129 1.36 8.16 7.79
CA PHE A 129 2.61 7.42 8.08
C PHE A 129 3.79 8.38 8.25
N PRO A 130 3.82 9.26 9.26
CA PRO A 130 4.78 10.38 9.33
C PRO A 130 6.25 9.94 9.44
N HIS A 131 6.54 8.71 9.86
CA HIS A 131 7.90 8.23 10.09
C HIS A 131 8.44 7.28 9.00
N GLY A 132 7.65 6.98 7.97
CA GLY A 132 8.07 5.98 6.99
C GLY A 132 7.12 5.80 5.81
N ILE A 133 7.33 4.72 5.08
CA ILE A 133 6.44 4.30 3.99
C ILE A 133 5.91 2.90 4.28
N PHE A 134 4.59 2.75 4.12
CA PHE A 134 3.90 1.48 4.25
C PHE A 134 3.42 1.03 2.88
N VAL A 135 3.77 -0.16 2.40
CA VAL A 135 3.21 -0.72 1.16
C VAL A 135 2.42 -1.97 1.53
N GLU A 136 1.14 -2.03 1.21
CA GLU A 136 0.27 -3.14 1.60
C GLU A 136 0.81 -4.48 1.07
N GLY A 137 0.84 -5.51 1.93
CA GLY A 137 1.39 -6.83 1.60
C GLY A 137 2.93 -6.93 1.57
N TYR A 138 3.65 -5.83 1.81
CA TYR A 138 5.12 -5.82 1.92
C TYR A 138 5.54 -5.13 3.23
N ALA A 139 6.52 -5.71 3.93
CA ALA A 139 6.87 -5.30 5.30
C ALA A 139 7.10 -3.78 5.43
N TYR A 140 6.64 -3.22 6.55
CA TYR A 140 6.78 -1.81 6.92
C TYR A 140 8.22 -1.32 6.70
N ILE A 141 8.36 -0.23 5.96
CA ILE A 141 9.64 0.44 5.78
C ILE A 141 9.62 1.63 6.74
N TYR A 142 10.04 1.31 7.97
CA TYR A 142 10.13 2.05 9.24
C TYR A 142 9.00 1.84 10.27
N PRO A 143 9.34 1.31 11.47
CA PRO A 143 8.39 1.13 12.57
C PRO A 143 8.06 2.47 13.25
N PRO A 144 6.87 2.64 13.84
CA PRO A 144 6.65 3.74 14.77
C PRO A 144 7.57 3.56 15.98
N SER A 145 8.31 4.61 16.34
CA SER A 145 8.87 4.74 17.69
C SER A 145 7.73 4.57 18.68
N SER A 146 7.75 3.45 19.42
CA SER A 146 7.08 3.21 20.70
C SER A 146 5.84 4.08 21.00
N HIS A 147 4.66 3.46 20.99
CA HIS A 147 3.38 3.96 21.53
C HIS A 147 2.42 4.74 20.62
N ALA A 148 2.15 4.25 19.41
CA ALA A 148 0.81 4.38 18.84
C ALA A 148 0.37 3.01 18.34
N GLY A 149 -0.58 2.40 19.03
CA GLY A 149 -1.01 1.02 18.82
C GLY A 149 -1.37 0.74 17.37
N ILE A 150 -0.53 -0.04 16.70
CA ILE A 150 -0.99 -0.90 15.63
C ILE A 150 -1.81 -1.98 16.35
N PRO A 151 -3.10 -2.18 16.03
CA PRO A 151 -3.83 -3.31 16.58
C PRO A 151 -3.15 -4.58 16.06
N ILE A 152 -2.43 -5.24 16.95
CA ILE A 152 -1.97 -6.61 16.74
C ILE A 152 -3.24 -7.45 16.90
N THR A 153 -3.89 -7.84 15.81
CA THR A 153 -4.75 -9.03 15.85
C THR A 153 -3.80 -10.20 16.05
N GLY A 154 -3.79 -10.71 17.28
CA GLY A 154 -2.63 -11.35 17.90
C GLY A 154 -2.12 -12.62 17.25
N THR A 155 -0.84 -12.88 17.47
CA THR A 155 -0.28 -14.22 17.51
C THR A 155 -0.80 -14.92 18.76
N HIS A 156 -1.88 -15.71 18.63
CA HIS A 156 -2.18 -16.71 19.65
C HIS A 156 -1.69 -18.07 19.16
N THR A 157 -0.53 -18.46 19.65
CA THR A 157 -0.34 -19.87 20.04
C THR A 157 -1.53 -20.18 20.97
N SER A 158 -2.36 -21.15 20.60
CA SER A 158 -3.61 -21.56 21.27
C SER A 158 -4.85 -20.66 21.10
N ALA A 159 -5.28 -20.39 19.87
CA ALA A 159 -6.71 -20.16 19.62
C ALA A 159 -7.51 -21.44 19.95
N ARG A 160 -8.67 -21.32 20.60
CA ARG A 160 -9.58 -22.45 20.86
C ARG A 160 -10.84 -22.27 20.01
N ILE A 161 -11.25 -23.31 19.29
CA ILE A 161 -12.59 -23.37 18.67
C ILE A 161 -13.51 -24.13 19.62
N ALA A 162 -14.70 -23.58 19.81
CA ALA A 162 -15.81 -24.27 20.41
C ALA A 162 -16.85 -24.56 19.32
N SER A 163 -17.24 -25.83 19.16
CA SER A 163 -18.39 -26.21 18.33
C SER A 163 -19.51 -26.69 19.23
N GLU A 164 -20.75 -26.32 18.88
CA GLU A 164 -21.95 -26.76 19.56
C GLU A 164 -22.55 -27.92 18.75
N ASP A 165 -22.66 -29.09 19.38
CA ASP A 165 -23.28 -30.26 18.79
C ASP A 165 -24.82 -30.08 18.79
N PRO A 166 -25.58 -30.81 17.95
CA PRO A 166 -27.04 -30.65 17.83
C PRO A 166 -27.83 -30.90 19.13
N ASP A 167 -27.20 -31.49 20.15
CA ASP A 167 -27.74 -31.73 21.47
C ASP A 167 -27.47 -30.58 22.47
N GLY A 168 -26.83 -29.50 22.02
CA GLY A 168 -26.47 -28.32 22.82
C GLY A 168 -25.20 -28.49 23.65
N SER A 169 -24.45 -29.58 23.48
CA SER A 169 -23.16 -29.77 24.14
C SER A 169 -22.04 -29.00 23.42
N ILE A 170 -21.14 -28.39 24.21
CA ILE A 170 -20.05 -27.56 23.66
C ILE A 170 -18.72 -28.30 23.82
N GLN A 171 -18.08 -28.63 22.70
CA GLN A 171 -16.73 -29.18 22.68
C GLN A 171 -15.69 -28.10 22.39
N GLN A 172 -14.61 -28.05 23.18
CA GLN A 172 -13.50 -27.11 22.99
C GLN A 172 -12.24 -27.84 22.52
N SER A 173 -11.60 -27.32 21.47
CA SER A 173 -10.32 -27.84 20.98
C SER A 173 -9.32 -26.73 20.66
N LEU A 174 -8.03 -27.04 20.76
CA LEU A 174 -6.95 -26.12 20.40
C LEU A 174 -6.73 -26.12 18.89
N LEU A 175 -6.71 -24.94 18.25
CA LEU A 175 -6.24 -24.79 16.87
C LEU A 175 -4.77 -25.20 16.81
N LYS A 176 -4.50 -26.26 16.06
CA LYS A 176 -3.15 -26.69 15.71
C LYS A 176 -2.73 -26.20 14.32
N THR A 177 -3.63 -25.55 13.58
CA THR A 177 -3.42 -25.03 12.21
C THR A 177 -3.99 -23.61 12.08
N PRO A 178 -3.35 -22.72 11.29
CA PRO A 178 -3.88 -21.39 11.03
C PRO A 178 -5.15 -21.45 10.17
N VAL A 179 -6.16 -20.64 10.53
CA VAL A 179 -7.45 -20.54 9.83
C VAL A 179 -7.54 -19.20 9.12
N SER A 180 -7.88 -19.20 7.84
CA SER A 180 -8.15 -18.00 7.04
C SER A 180 -9.65 -17.74 7.00
N VAL A 181 -10.09 -16.56 7.45
CA VAL A 181 -11.48 -16.11 7.37
C VAL A 181 -11.58 -15.07 6.25
N PHE A 182 -12.42 -15.32 5.24
CA PHE A 182 -12.74 -14.36 4.19
C PHE A 182 -14.14 -13.78 4.42
N GLY A 183 -14.22 -12.45 4.56
CA GLY A 183 -15.35 -11.69 4.01
C GLY A 183 -16.54 -11.33 4.89
N GLU A 184 -16.72 -11.87 6.10
CA GLU A 184 -17.81 -11.41 6.98
C GLU A 184 -17.32 -10.95 8.36
N SER A 185 -17.96 -9.88 8.84
CA SER A 185 -17.66 -9.27 10.13
C SER A 185 -18.23 -10.12 11.27
N ILE A 186 -17.36 -10.81 11.98
CA ILE A 186 -17.75 -11.60 13.14
C ILE A 186 -17.78 -10.69 14.37
N THR A 187 -18.94 -10.53 15.01
CA THR A 187 -19.05 -9.79 16.27
C THR A 187 -18.60 -10.69 17.42
N VAL A 188 -17.37 -10.50 17.91
CA VAL A 188 -16.88 -11.20 19.10
C VAL A 188 -17.49 -10.54 20.33
N LYS A 189 -18.48 -11.19 20.96
CA LYS A 189 -19.01 -10.74 22.26
C LYS A 189 -17.94 -10.95 23.33
N LYS A 190 -17.51 -9.86 23.97
CA LYS A 190 -16.58 -9.85 25.10
C LYS A 190 -17.16 -10.69 26.24
N TRP A 191 -16.53 -11.81 26.57
CA TRP A 191 -16.91 -12.63 27.72
C TRP A 191 -16.33 -12.01 28.99
N HIS A 192 -17.15 -11.81 30.02
CA HIS A 192 -16.69 -11.42 31.34
C HIS A 192 -16.39 -12.69 32.15
N ASP A 193 -15.15 -12.83 32.62
CA ASP A 193 -14.76 -13.87 33.55
C ASP A 193 -15.40 -13.59 34.92
N ARG A 194 -16.30 -14.47 35.39
CA ARG A 194 -16.77 -14.48 36.78
C ARG A 194 -15.93 -15.53 37.52
N SER A 195 -14.85 -15.08 38.13
CA SER A 195 -14.14 -15.83 39.17
C SER A 195 -14.13 -15.04 40.49
N SER A 196 -14.93 -15.49 41.46
CA SER A 196 -14.81 -15.29 42.92
C SER A 196 -16.13 -15.72 43.56
N GLY A 197 -16.22 -16.50 44.64
CA GLY A 197 -15.26 -17.12 45.55
C GLY A 197 -16.06 -18.14 46.38
N GLY A 198 -15.43 -19.16 46.94
CA GLY A 198 -15.09 -19.09 48.36
C GLY A 198 -15.95 -20.07 49.17
N ASN A 199 -15.47 -21.30 49.25
CA ASN A 199 -15.98 -22.33 50.15
C ASN A 199 -15.64 -21.92 51.60
N VAL A 200 -16.63 -21.77 52.49
CA VAL A 200 -16.42 -21.63 53.94
C VAL A 200 -17.06 -22.82 54.63
N SER A 201 -16.23 -23.67 55.22
CA SER A 201 -16.65 -24.76 56.09
C SER A 201 -16.64 -24.34 57.57
N ARG A 202 -17.57 -24.94 58.33
CA ARG A 202 -17.50 -25.46 59.72
C ARG A 202 -18.04 -24.65 60.92
N ARG A 203 -18.87 -25.41 61.67
CA ARG A 203 -19.15 -25.49 63.13
C ARG A 203 -20.12 -24.42 63.69
N LYS A 204 -21.09 -24.75 64.56
CA LYS A 204 -21.34 -25.91 65.43
C LYS A 204 -22.76 -26.43 65.25
#